data_AF-A0A960Z8E4-F1
#
_entry.id   AF-A0A960Z8E4-F1
#
_cell.length_a   1.000
_cell.length_b   1.000
_cell.length_c   1.000
_cell.angle_alpha   90.00
_cell.angle_beta   90.00
_cell.angle_gamma   90.00
#
_symmetry.space_group_name_H-M   'P 1'
#
loop_
_entity.id
_entity.type
_entity.pdbx_description
1 polymer ?
#
loop_
_entity_poly.entity_id
_entity_poly.type
_entity_poly.pdbx_seq_one_letter_code
_entity_poly.pdbx_strand_id
1 'polypeptide(L)'
;MTFLFVFILANRFMRWYHHSIELISLREEQLYKDLNTGLYNRNKLIQDSTEVLYPSIIVFRMKGLNLLNNIYGHSVVDEIVNEYISSIKEIYKSNLYRIYRLN
;
A
#
# COMPACT_ATOMS: atom_id res chain seq x y z
N MET A 1 47.12 -1.48 9.31
CA MET A 1 46.33 -0.23 9.34
C MET A 1 45.41 -0.07 8.13
N THR A 2 45.88 -0.38 6.91
CA THR A 2 45.07 -0.29 5.67
C THR A 2 43.87 -1.24 5.63
N PHE A 3 44.02 -2.51 6.02
CA PHE A 3 42.91 -3.49 6.04
C PHE A 3 41.76 -3.09 6.98
N LEU A 4 42.09 -2.60 8.18
CA LEU A 4 41.08 -2.13 9.15
C LEU A 4 40.32 -0.92 8.59
N PHE A 5 41.02 -0.01 7.92
CA PHE A 5 40.41 1.16 7.29
C PHE A 5 39.44 0.76 6.17
N VAL A 6 39.84 -0.16 5.29
CA VAL A 6 38.98 -0.69 4.22
C VAL A 6 37.73 -1.38 4.80
N PHE A 7 37.90 -2.16 5.87
CA PHE A 7 36.79 -2.85 6.54
C PHE A 7 35.80 -1.87 7.19
N ILE A 8 36.29 -0.80 7.83
CA ILE A 8 35.44 0.26 8.39
C ILE A 8 34.66 0.96 7.28
N LEU A 9 35.32 1.26 6.16
CA LEU A 9 34.70 1.94 5.02
C LEU A 9 33.60 1.07 4.38
N ALA A 10 33.88 -0.22 4.19
CA ALA A 10 32.90 -1.19 3.70
C ALA A 10 31.68 -1.30 4.63
N ASN A 11 31.89 -1.38 5.94
CA ASN A 11 30.79 -1.41 6.92
C ASN A 11 29.96 -0.13 6.96
N ARG A 12 30.59 1.04 6.73
CA ARG A 12 29.85 2.30 6.61
C ARG A 12 29.02 2.33 5.33
N PHE A 13 29.59 1.86 4.22
CA PHE A 13 28.89 1.79 2.94
C PHE A 13 27.69 0.83 3.02
N MET A 14 27.86 -0.36 3.59
CA MET A 14 26.77 -1.32 3.78
C MET A 14 25.64 -0.77 4.64
N ARG A 15 25.95 -0.07 5.75
CA ARG A 15 24.93 0.59 6.58
C ARG A 15 24.19 1.69 5.83
N TRP A 16 24.92 2.52 5.09
CA TRP A 16 24.32 3.58 4.28
C TRP A 16 23.41 3.01 3.19
N TYR A 17 23.84 1.93 2.53
CA TYR A 17 23.05 1.25 1.50
C TYR A 17 21.76 0.65 2.08
N HIS A 18 21.85 -0.05 3.20
CA HIS A 18 20.69 -0.62 3.88
C HIS A 18 19.68 0.45 4.29
N HIS A 19 20.16 1.54 4.89
CA HIS A 19 19.32 2.66 5.28
C HIS A 19 18.64 3.33 4.07
N SER A 20 19.35 3.43 2.95
CA SER A 20 18.79 4.00 1.71
C SER A 20 17.66 3.15 1.16
N ILE A 21 17.80 1.82 1.19
CA ILE A 21 16.73 0.89 0.79
C ILE A 21 15.51 1.07 1.68
N GLU A 22 15.71 1.14 2.99
CA GLU A 22 14.63 1.30 3.97
C GLU A 22 13.85 2.60 3.75
N LEU A 23 14.56 3.71 3.49
CA LEU A 23 13.94 5.00 3.16
C LEU A 23 13.15 4.96 1.86
N ILE A 24 13.64 4.23 0.85
CA ILE A 24 12.93 4.04 -0.41
C ILE A 24 11.66 3.23 -0.18
N SER A 25 11.73 2.12 0.57
CA SER A 25 10.54 1.31 0.87
C SER A 25 9.50 2.10 1.66
N LEU A 26 9.92 2.89 2.66
CA LEU A 26 9.03 3.77 3.41
C LEU A 26 8.33 4.79 2.51
N ARG A 27 9.08 5.41 1.58
CA ARG A 27 8.49 6.33 0.60
C ARG A 27 7.52 5.62 -0.31
N GLU A 28 7.83 4.42 -0.80
CA GLU A 28 6.91 3.66 -1.64
C GLU A 28 5.62 3.31 -0.90
N GLU A 29 5.70 2.92 0.36
CA GLU A 29 4.51 2.67 1.17
C GLU A 29 3.66 3.93 1.33
N GLN A 30 4.27 5.08 1.62
CA GLN A 30 3.55 6.35 1.74
C GLN A 30 2.95 6.83 0.42
N LEU A 31 3.66 6.61 -0.70
CA LEU A 31 3.25 7.09 -2.02
C LEU A 31 2.14 6.22 -2.62
N TYR A 32 2.16 4.92 -2.35
CA TYR A 32 1.33 3.93 -3.03
C TYR A 32 0.33 3.20 -2.15
N LYS A 33 0.40 3.30 -0.82
CA LYS A 33 -0.62 2.69 0.06
C LYS A 33 -1.48 3.76 0.74
N ASP A 34 -2.76 3.44 0.89
CA ASP A 34 -3.67 4.15 1.76
C ASP A 34 -3.38 3.78 3.22
N LEU A 35 -3.07 4.77 4.06
CA LEU A 35 -2.64 4.54 5.45
C LEU A 35 -3.72 3.87 6.30
N ASN A 36 -5.00 4.11 6.00
CA ASN A 36 -6.10 3.61 6.82
C ASN A 36 -6.40 2.13 6.55
N THR A 37 -6.16 1.65 5.33
CA THR A 37 -6.54 0.28 4.91
C THR A 37 -5.37 -0.59 4.49
N GLY A 38 -4.19 0.01 4.31
CA GLY A 38 -3.00 -0.63 3.75
C GLY A 38 -3.15 -1.07 2.29
N LEU A 39 -4.28 -0.76 1.64
CA LEU A 39 -4.52 -1.05 0.23
C LEU A 39 -3.70 -0.14 -0.66
N TYR A 40 -3.37 -0.62 -1.86
CA TYR A 40 -2.76 0.25 -2.86
C TYR A 40 -3.72 1.37 -3.27
N ASN A 41 -3.20 2.57 -3.47
CA ASN A 41 -3.99 3.74 -3.83
C ASN A 41 -4.10 3.91 -5.35
N ARG A 42 -4.77 4.99 -5.77
CA ARG A 42 -4.96 5.33 -7.17
C ARG A 42 -3.66 5.49 -7.97
N ASN A 43 -2.60 6.03 -7.36
CA ASN A 43 -1.32 6.20 -8.05
C ASN A 43 -0.72 4.86 -8.45
N LYS A 44 -0.84 3.87 -7.56
CA LYS A 44 -0.35 2.52 -7.83
C LYS A 44 -1.17 1.83 -8.91
N LEU A 45 -2.48 2.02 -8.94
CA LEU A 45 -3.34 1.53 -10.03
C LEU A 45 -2.90 2.11 -11.38
N ILE A 46 -2.64 3.41 -11.45
CA ILE A 46 -2.20 4.07 -12.70
C ILE A 46 -0.85 3.50 -13.15
N GLN A 47 0.10 3.33 -12.23
CA GLN A 47 1.38 2.70 -12.54
C GLN A 47 1.19 1.27 -13.06
N ASP A 48 0.45 0.44 -12.33
CA ASP A 48 0.28 -0.96 -12.70
C ASP A 48 -0.50 -1.10 -14.03
N SER A 49 -1.40 -0.16 -14.34
CA SER A 49 -2.18 -0.18 -15.59
C SER A 49 -1.35 0.01 -16.85
N THR A 50 -0.18 0.64 -16.77
CA THR A 50 0.72 0.80 -17.94
C THR A 50 1.54 -0.46 -18.20
N GLU A 51 1.64 -1.35 -17.22
CA GLU A 51 2.43 -2.59 -17.28
C GLU A 51 1.59 -3.80 -17.74
N VAL A 52 0.25 -3.71 -17.69
CA VAL A 52 -0.66 -4.81 -18.02
C VAL A 52 -1.20 -4.68 -19.45
N LEU A 53 -1.00 -5.71 -20.27
CA LEU A 53 -1.38 -5.72 -21.69
C LEU A 53 -2.91 -5.69 -21.92
N TYR A 54 -3.68 -6.36 -21.07
CA TYR A 54 -5.15 -6.46 -21.17
C TYR A 54 -5.82 -6.38 -19.79
N PRO A 55 -5.93 -5.19 -19.18
CA PRO A 55 -6.46 -5.05 -17.84
C PRO A 55 -7.99 -5.20 -17.81
N SER A 56 -8.48 -5.96 -16.83
CA SER A 56 -9.90 -5.98 -16.44
C SER A 56 -10.05 -5.32 -15.08
N ILE A 57 -11.05 -4.44 -14.91
CA ILE A 57 -11.28 -3.68 -13.69
C ILE A 57 -12.69 -3.94 -13.18
N ILE A 58 -12.80 -4.27 -11.90
CA ILE A 58 -14.06 -4.33 -11.16
C ILE A 58 -14.07 -3.18 -10.16
N VAL A 59 -15.13 -2.36 -10.18
CA VAL A 59 -15.26 -1.20 -9.29
C VAL A 59 -16.36 -1.45 -8.27
N PHE A 60 -15.97 -1.50 -7.00
CA PHE A 60 -16.90 -1.54 -5.87
C PHE A 60 -17.11 -0.14 -5.32
N ARG A 61 -18.37 0.29 -5.20
CA ARG A 61 -18.72 1.60 -4.61
C ARG A 61 -19.63 1.38 -3.41
N MET A 62 -19.12 1.69 -2.22
CA MET A 62 -19.93 1.77 -1.00
C MET A 62 -20.71 3.09 -1.00
N LYS A 63 -22.03 3.00 -1.01
CA LYS A 63 -22.92 4.18 -0.91
C LYS A 63 -23.39 4.36 0.54
N GLY A 64 -23.69 5.59 0.93
CA GLY A 64 -24.29 5.88 2.24
C GLY A 64 -23.30 6.00 3.41
N LEU A 65 -21.99 5.91 3.18
CA LEU A 65 -20.98 6.05 4.24
C LEU A 65 -21.08 7.40 4.97
N ASN A 66 -21.41 8.50 4.29
CA ASN A 66 -21.61 9.81 4.93
C ASN A 66 -22.81 9.82 5.89
N LEU A 67 -23.89 9.10 5.54
CA LEU A 67 -25.05 8.97 6.42
C LEU A 67 -24.67 8.16 7.66
N LEU A 68 -23.96 7.04 7.47
CA LEU A 68 -23.46 6.22 8.56
C LEU A 68 -22.49 6.99 9.47
N ASN A 69 -21.60 7.80 8.89
CA ASN A 69 -20.70 8.68 9.64
C ASN A 69 -21.48 9.64 10.53
N ASN A 70 -22.55 10.23 10.02
CA ASN A 70 -23.38 11.18 10.76
C ASN A 70 -24.19 10.52 11.89
N ILE A 71 -24.59 9.25 11.72
CA ILE A 71 -25.42 8.52 12.70
C ILE A 71 -24.56 7.83 13.76
N TYR A 72 -23.47 7.17 13.36
CA TYR A 72 -22.70 6.25 14.19
C TYR A 72 -21.27 6.74 14.49
N GLY A 73 -20.83 7.83 13.84
CA GLY A 73 -19.47 8.35 13.96
C GLY A 73 -18.46 7.66 13.03
N HIS A 74 -17.31 8.31 12.87
CA HIS A 74 -16.26 7.87 11.93
C HIS A 74 -15.66 6.51 12.26
N SER A 75 -15.47 6.18 13.54
CA SER A 75 -14.84 4.92 13.95
C SER A 75 -15.65 3.69 13.52
N VAL A 76 -16.97 3.76 13.60
CA VAL A 76 -17.87 2.66 13.19
C VAL A 76 -17.83 2.47 11.67
N VAL A 77 -17.77 3.55 10.91
CA VAL A 77 -17.65 3.48 9.46
C VAL A 77 -16.30 2.91 9.03
N ASP A 78 -15.21 3.29 9.71
CA ASP A 78 -13.89 2.73 9.45
C ASP A 78 -13.86 1.21 9.69
N GLU A 79 -14.53 0.73 10.74
CA GLU A 79 -14.67 -0.71 11.03
C GLU A 79 -15.42 -1.44 9.91
N ILE A 80 -16.58 -0.90 9.47
CA ILE A 80 -17.37 -1.46 8.36
C ILE A 80 -16.55 -1.51 7.06
N VAL A 81 -15.78 -0.46 6.77
CA VAL A 81 -14.92 -0.40 5.57
C VAL A 81 -13.82 -1.46 5.66
N ASN A 82 -13.19 -1.62 6.82
CA ASN A 82 -12.14 -2.62 7.03
C ASN A 82 -12.66 -4.05 6.94
N GLU A 83 -13.85 -4.33 7.47
CA GLU A 83 -14.49 -5.63 7.36
C GLU A 83 -14.82 -5.94 5.88
N TYR A 84 -15.40 -4.99 5.16
CA TYR A 84 -15.70 -5.13 3.74
C TYR A 84 -14.44 -5.40 2.90
N ILE A 85 -13.35 -4.67 3.16
CA ILE A 85 -12.06 -4.89 2.49
C ILE A 85 -11.52 -6.29 2.80
N SER A 86 -11.65 -6.74 4.04
CA SER A 86 -11.21 -8.08 4.45
C SER A 86 -11.98 -9.17 3.70
N SER A 87 -13.29 -9.02 3.53
CA SER A 87 -14.11 -9.93 2.73
C SER A 87 -13.70 -9.93 1.25
N ILE A 88 -13.42 -8.77 0.65
CA ILE A 88 -12.93 -8.69 -0.73
C ILE A 88 -11.58 -9.39 -0.86
N LYS A 89 -10.64 -9.12 0.05
CA LYS A 89 -9.32 -9.80 0.06
C LYS A 89 -9.48 -11.30 0.13
N GLU A 90 -10.44 -11.80 0.89
CA GLU A 90 -10.73 -13.22 1.01
C GLU A 90 -11.28 -13.83 -0.29
N ILE A 91 -12.22 -13.16 -0.94
CA ILE A 91 -12.79 -13.61 -2.22
C ILE A 91 -11.72 -13.60 -3.32
N TYR A 92 -10.85 -12.60 -3.33
CA TYR A 92 -9.83 -12.38 -4.36
C TYR A 92 -8.40 -12.73 -3.86
N LYS A 93 -8.25 -13.87 -3.18
CA LYS A 93 -6.95 -14.35 -2.61
C LYS A 93 -5.86 -14.68 -3.65
N SER A 94 -6.16 -14.74 -4.94
CA SER A 94 -5.18 -15.16 -5.96
C SER A 94 -4.27 -14.01 -6.41
N ASN A 95 -3.02 -14.32 -6.77
CA ASN A 95 -2.05 -13.36 -7.34
C ASN A 95 -2.45 -12.76 -8.70
N LEU A 96 -3.58 -13.20 -9.27
CA LEU A 96 -4.14 -12.67 -10.52
C LEU A 96 -4.84 -11.32 -10.35
N TYR A 97 -5.17 -10.93 -9.11
CA TYR A 97 -5.88 -9.70 -8.82
C TYR A 97 -5.06 -8.79 -7.92
N ARG A 98 -5.23 -7.48 -8.13
CA ARG A 98 -4.75 -6.45 -7.22
C ARG A 98 -5.94 -5.62 -6.78
N ILE A 99 -6.00 -5.35 -5.47
CA ILE A 99 -7.09 -4.60 -4.86
C ILE A 99 -6.57 -3.20 -4.55
N TYR A 100 -7.30 -2.20 -5.02
CA TYR A 100 -6.96 -0.80 -4.87
C TYR A 100 -8.07 -0.05 -4.14
N ARG A 101 -7.70 0.94 -3.33
CA ARG A 101 -8.61 1.93 -2.76
C ARG A 101 -8.57 3.21 -3.59
N LEU A 102 -9.74 3.62 -4.06
CA LEU A 102 -9.94 4.84 -4.82
C LEU A 102 -10.67 5.83 -3.90
N ASN A 103 -9.90 6.73 -3.27
CA ASN A 103 -10.45 7.87 -2.53
C ASN A 103 -10.77 9.02 -3.49
#